data_AF-A0A3B7QW89-F1
#
_entry.id   AF-A0A3B7QW89-F1
#
_cell.length_a   1.000
_cell.length_b   1.000
_cell.length_c   1.000
_cell.angle_alpha   90.00
_cell.angle_beta   90.00
_cell.angle_gamma   90.00
#
_symmetry.space_group_name_H-M   'P 1'
#
loop_
_entity.id
_entity.type
_entity.pdbx_description
1 polymer ?
#
loop_
_entity_poly.entity_id
_entity_poly.type
_entity_poly.pdbx_seq_one_letter_code
_entity_poly.pdbx_strand_id
1 'polypeptide(L)' 'MNAYEKPLYYTSLLLLIGTMVLRLLHLVRPETAISLLVLGTMFLGIAYQRYTRRLNTRIAELEAQLPPS' A
#
# COMPACT_ATOMS: atom_id res chain seq x y z
N MET A 1 -0.01 8.78 7.23
CA MET A 1 1.12 7.94 6.77
C MET A 1 2.43 8.70 6.93
N ASN A 2 3.42 8.07 7.54
CA ASN A 2 4.72 8.67 7.81
C ASN A 2 5.59 8.74 6.53
N ALA A 3 6.66 9.54 6.54
CA ALA A 3 7.56 9.73 5.40
C ALA A 3 8.16 8.42 4.86
N TYR A 4 8.29 7.40 5.70
CA TYR A 4 8.82 6.07 5.34
C TYR A 4 7.76 5.11 4.74
N GLU A 5 6.47 5.36 4.98
CA GLU A 5 5.36 4.52 4.48
C GLU A 5 4.88 5.00 3.12
N LYS A 6 5.01 6.29 2.85
CA LYS A 6 4.63 6.94 1.59
C LYS A 6 5.33 6.32 0.37
N PRO A 7 6.65 6.10 0.34
CA PRO A 7 7.33 5.58 -0.83
C PRO A 7 6.79 4.22 -1.24
N LEU A 8 6.69 3.27 -0.30
CA LEU A 8 6.20 1.92 -0.58
C LEU A 8 4.76 1.94 -1.12
N TYR A 9 3.90 2.77 -0.54
CA TYR A 9 2.52 2.91 -1.02
C TYR A 9 2.47 3.49 -2.43
N TYR A 10 3.16 4.60 -2.69
CA TYR A 10 3.15 5.25 -4.00
C TYR A 10 3.85 4.41 -5.08
N THR A 11 4.92 3.69 -4.75
CA THR A 11 5.55 2.76 -5.70
C THR A 11 4.63 1.59 -6.03
N SER A 12 3.89 1.07 -5.04
CA SER A 12 2.89 0.02 -5.27
C SER A 12 1.77 0.52 -6.18
N LEU A 13 1.27 1.73 -5.93
CA LEU A 13 0.24 2.36 -6.74
C LEU A 13 0.75 2.63 -8.17
N LEU A 14 1.97 3.15 -8.32
CA LEU A 14 2.60 3.38 -9.61
C LEU A 14 2.79 2.08 -10.38
N LEU A 15 3.18 1.00 -9.70
CA LEU A 15 3.31 -0.33 -10.31
C LEU A 15 1.97 -0.81 -10.85
N LEU A 16 0.88 -0.67 -10.07
CA LEU A 16 -0.46 -1.06 -10.50
C LEU A 16 -0.94 -0.27 -11.70
N ILE A 17 -0.89 1.07 -11.62
CA ILE A 17 -1.34 1.97 -12.69
C ILE A 17 -0.46 1.79 -13.92
N GLY A 18 0.86 1.77 -13.75
CA GLY A 18 1.82 1.55 -14.83
C GLY A 18 1.58 0.22 -15.54
N THR A 19 1.31 -0.85 -14.80
CA THR A 19 0.97 -2.16 -15.38
C THR A 19 -0.33 -2.10 -16.18
N MET A 20 -1.37 -1.41 -15.68
CA MET A 20 -2.62 -1.22 -16.44
C MET A 20 -2.37 -0.45 -17.74
N VAL A 21 -1.60 0.64 -17.70
CA VAL A 21 -1.26 1.44 -18.89
C VAL A 21 -0.47 0.60 -19.89
N LEU A 22 0.57 -0.11 -19.44
CA LEU A 22 1.37 -0.98 -20.29
C LEU A 22 0.52 -2.09 -20.94
N ARG A 23 -0.46 -2.63 -20.21
CA ARG A 23 -1.39 -3.63 -20.74
C ARG A 23 -2.34 -3.03 -21.77
N LEU A 24 -2.89 -1.83 -21.53
CA LEU A 24 -3.76 -1.12 -22.47
C LEU A 24 -3.04 -0.79 -23.78
N LEU A 25 -1.77 -0.43 -23.69
CA LEU A 25 -0.91 -0.17 -24.85
C LEU A 25 -0.38 -1.45 -25.53
N HIS A 26 -0.78 -2.64 -25.06
CA HIS A 26 -0.33 -3.94 -25.58
C HIS A 26 1.20 -4.14 -25.52
N LEU A 27 1.90 -3.38 -24.67
CA LEU A 27 3.35 -3.46 -24.48
C LEU A 27 3.78 -4.65 -23.61
N VAL A 28 2.83 -5.26 -22.89
CA VAL A 28 3.07 -6.36 -21.96
C VAL A 28 2.04 -7.47 -22.18
N ARG A 29 2.50 -8.72 -22.09
CA ARG A 29 1.64 -9.92 -22.21
C ARG A 29 0.63 -9.98 -21.05
N PRO A 30 -0.56 -10.57 -21.28
CA PRO A 30 -1.58 -10.68 -20.23
C PRO A 30 -1.07 -11.38 -18.97
N GLU A 31 -0.34 -12.49 -19.14
CA GLU A 31 0.25 -13.27 -18.04
C GLU A 31 1.20 -12.43 -17.18
N THR A 32 2.09 -11.67 -17.83
CA THR A 32 3.03 -10.79 -17.14
C THR A 32 2.31 -9.65 -16.42
N ALA A 33 1.28 -9.07 -17.05
CA ALA A 33 0.47 -8.02 -16.42
C ALA A 33 -0.26 -8.52 -15.17
N ILE A 34 -0.83 -9.74 -15.22
CA ILE A 34 -1.48 -10.35 -14.05
C ILE A 34 -0.47 -10.51 -12.90
N SER A 35 0.71 -11.06 -13.17
CA SER A 35 1.75 -11.22 -12.14
C SER A 35 2.17 -9.89 -11.52
N LEU A 36 2.34 -8.85 -12.34
CA LEU A 36 2.68 -7.51 -11.87
C LEU A 36 1.55 -6.86 -11.04
N LEU A 37 0.29 -7.07 -11.42
CA LEU A 37 -0.86 -6.60 -10.64
C LEU A 37 -0.98 -7.32 -9.29
N VAL A 38 -0.74 -8.63 -9.27
CA VAL A 38 -0.70 -9.42 -8.01
C VAL A 38 0.42 -8.91 -7.10
N LEU A 39 1.61 -8.68 -7.63
CA LEU A 39 2.73 -8.12 -6.87
C LEU A 39 2.41 -6.71 -6.35
N GLY A 40 1.86 -5.84 -7.20
CA GLY A 40 1.47 -4.48 -6.81
C GLY A 40 0.42 -4.46 -5.70
N THR A 41 -0.58 -5.35 -5.76
CA THR A 41 -1.61 -5.46 -4.71
C THR A 41 -1.04 -6.03 -3.42
N MET A 42 -0.13 -7.02 -3.48
CA MET A 42 0.59 -7.51 -2.29
C MET A 42 1.39 -6.39 -1.61
N PHE A 43 2.18 -5.62 -2.36
CA PHE A 43 2.94 -4.52 -1.76
C PHE A 43 2.05 -3.42 -1.18
N LEU A 44 0.92 -3.12 -1.84
CA LEU A 44 -0.08 -2.19 -1.32
C LEU A 44 -0.67 -2.69 0.00
N GLY A 45 -0.99 -3.99 0.09
CA GLY A 45 -1.48 -4.63 1.30
C GLY A 45 -0.48 -4.56 2.45
N ILE A 46 0.81 -4.81 2.17
CA ILE A 46 1.90 -4.68 3.16
C ILE A 46 2.01 -3.23 3.65
N ALA A 47 1.96 -2.26 2.73
CA ALA A 47 2.01 -0.83 3.09
C ALA A 47 0.83 -0.44 3.98
N TYR A 48 -0.39 -0.90 3.63
CA TYR A 48 -1.60 -0.68 4.41
C TYR A 48 -1.50 -1.31 5.79
N GLN A 49 -1.08 -2.57 5.89
CA GLN A 49 -0.94 -3.27 7.18
C GLN A 49 0.04 -2.55 8.11
N ARG A 50 1.18 -2.06 7.59
CA ARG A 50 2.15 -1.28 8.37
C ARG A 50 1.54 0.02 8.88
N TYR A 51 0.81 0.73 8.03
CA TYR A 51 0.12 1.96 8.40
C TYR A 51 -0.91 1.71 9.50
N THR A 52 -1.77 0.71 9.33
CA THR A 52 -2.82 0.36 10.31
C THR A 52 -2.23 -0.05 11.66
N ARG A 53 -1.15 -0.85 11.67
CA ARG A 53 -0.46 -1.20 12.92
C ARG A 53 0.02 0.04 13.67
N ARG A 54 0.67 0.98 12.98
CA ARG A 54 1.13 2.23 13.59
C ARG A 54 -0.04 3.09 14.07
N LEU A 55 -1.13 3.15 13.31
CA LEU A 55 -2.33 3.88 13.69
C LEU A 55 -2.91 3.33 14.99
N ASN A 56 -3.06 2.00 15.09
CA ASN A 56 -3.57 1.34 16.29
C ASN A 56 -2.70 1.58 17.51
N THR A 57 -1.37 1.57 17.36
CA THR A 57 -0.45 1.92 18.46
C THR A 57 -0.67 3.35 18.94
N ARG A 58 -0.82 4.31 18.03
CA ARG A 58 -1.08 5.71 18.40
C ARG A 58 -2.44 5.89 19.06
N ILE A 59 -3.47 5.18 18.61
CA ILE A 59 -4.79 5.20 19.23
C ILE A 59 -4.68 4.69 20.67
N ALA A 60 -4.03 3.55 20.90
CA ALA A 60 -3.82 3.00 22.24
C ALA A 60 -3.01 3.95 23.15
N GLU A 61 -1.97 4.60 22.62
CA GLU A 61 -1.20 5.62 23.35
C GLU A 61 -2.05 6.83 23.75
N LEU A 62 -2.97 7.26 22.88
CA LEU A 62 -3.88 8.38 23.14
C LEU A 62 -4.97 7.99 24.15
N GLU A 63 -5.54 6.79 24.03
CA GLU A 63 -6.53 6.26 24.97
C GLU A 63 -5.95 6.12 26.38
N ALA A 64 -4.70 5.68 26.51
CA ALA A 64 -4.02 5.57 27.80
C ALA A 64 -3.72 6.93 28.47
N GLN A 65 -3.73 8.02 27.70
CA GLN A 65 -3.54 9.39 28.21
C GLN A 65 -4.85 10.07 28.60
N LEU A 66 -6.01 9.47 28.29
CA LEU A 66 -7.30 10.00 28.71
C LEU A 66 -7.52 9.70 30.20
N PRO A 67 -7.95 10.69 31.00
CA PRO A 67 -8.31 10.44 32.39
C PRO A 67 -9.49 9.44 32.44
N PRO A 68 -9.55 8.56 33.46
CA PRO A 68 -10.72 7.71 33.64
C PRO A 68 -11.96 8.60 33.84
N SER A 69 -12.93 8.44 32.95
CA SER A 69 -14.25 9.08 33.03
C SER A 69 -15.10 8.47 34.13
#